data_AF-A0A0B7BE62-F1
#
_entry.id   AF-A0A0B7BE62-F1
#
_cell.length_a   1.000
_cell.length_b   1.000
_cell.length_c   1.000
_cell.angle_alpha   90.00
_cell.angle_beta   90.00
_cell.angle_gamma   90.00
#
_symmetry.space_group_name_H-M   'P 1'
#
loop_
_entity.id
_entity.type
_entity.pdbx_description
1 polymer ?
#
loop_
_entity_poly.entity_id
_entity_poly.type
_entity_poly.pdbx_seq_one_letter_code
_entity_poly.pdbx_strand_id
1 'polypeptide(L)'
;LGNLLALNADMPTLFRTWRTQVGDIFSLYMGGTHVVVLNGYDLIKEALVTNGDACSDRPTFFVDLATGIPKKGVIFSSGNYWKEQRSVVLSIFRTFRVSTNIFAEKIMDERNSL
;
A
#
# COMPACT_ATOMS: atom_id res chain seq x y z
N LEU A 1 3.73 14.40 -19.96
CA LEU A 1 2.44 14.24 -19.23
C LEU A 1 1.95 12.80 -19.26
N GLY A 2 2.10 12.07 -20.36
CA GLY A 2 1.77 10.64 -20.41
C GLY A 2 0.26 10.38 -20.29
N ASN A 3 -0.12 9.29 -19.64
CA ASN A 3 -1.51 8.91 -19.39
C ASN A 3 -2.18 9.76 -18.29
N LEU A 4 -1.45 10.67 -17.62
CA LEU A 4 -1.97 11.47 -16.50
C LEU A 4 -3.26 12.22 -16.84
N LEU A 5 -3.39 12.73 -18.07
CA LEU A 5 -4.59 13.46 -18.51
C LEU A 5 -5.80 12.56 -18.78
N ALA A 6 -5.57 11.26 -19.01
CA ALA A 6 -6.65 10.29 -19.21
C ALA A 6 -7.21 9.76 -17.89
N LEU A 7 -6.47 9.96 -16.79
CA LEU A 7 -6.89 9.57 -15.45
C LEU A 7 -8.01 10.50 -14.95
N ASN A 8 -9.05 9.93 -14.33
CA ASN A 8 -10.20 10.67 -13.83
C ASN A 8 -10.59 10.20 -12.43
N ALA A 9 -11.66 10.75 -11.85
CA ALA A 9 -12.11 10.41 -10.50
C ALA A 9 -12.56 8.94 -10.36
N ASP A 10 -13.04 8.33 -11.43
CA ASP A 10 -13.49 6.93 -11.48
C ASP A 10 -12.42 6.02 -12.11
N MET A 11 -11.27 5.96 -11.44
CA MET A 11 -10.16 5.08 -11.81
C MET A 11 -10.56 3.60 -11.90
N PRO A 12 -11.37 3.02 -10.98
CA PRO A 12 -11.73 1.61 -11.05
C PRO A 12 -12.45 1.24 -12.34
N THR A 13 -13.40 2.07 -12.80
CA THR A 13 -14.09 1.82 -14.08
C THR A 13 -13.16 2.00 -15.26
N LEU A 14 -12.35 3.06 -15.26
CA LEU A 14 -11.37 3.32 -16.32
C LEU A 14 -10.39 2.15 -16.51
N PHE A 15 -9.83 1.64 -15.41
CA PHE A 15 -8.88 0.52 -15.47
C PHE A 15 -9.55 -0.79 -15.88
N ARG A 16 -10.83 -1.00 -15.54
CA ARG A 16 -11.60 -2.13 -16.08
C ARG A 16 -11.76 -2.03 -17.59
N THR A 17 -12.06 -0.84 -18.13
CA THR A 17 -12.16 -0.63 -19.57
C THR A 17 -10.82 -0.82 -20.27
N TRP A 18 -9.72 -0.34 -19.70
CA TRP A 18 -8.40 -0.59 -20.28
C TRP A 18 -8.04 -2.07 -20.22
N ARG A 19 -8.34 -2.76 -19.11
CA ARG A 19 -8.15 -4.20 -19.00
C ARG A 19 -8.85 -4.97 -20.13
N THR A 20 -10.08 -4.60 -20.52
CA THR A 20 -10.77 -5.30 -21.63
C THR A 20 -10.14 -5.02 -23.00
N GLN A 21 -9.43 -3.89 -23.15
CA GLN A 21 -8.80 -3.50 -24.42
C GLN A 21 -7.39 -4.06 -24.58
N VAL A 22 -6.57 -4.04 -23.52
CA VAL A 22 -5.14 -4.36 -23.58
C VAL A 22 -4.75 -5.59 -22.74
N GLY A 23 -5.65 -6.12 -21.93
CA GLY A 23 -5.43 -7.32 -21.13
C GLY A 23 -5.10 -7.04 -19.66
N ASP A 24 -4.72 -8.11 -18.94
CA ASP A 24 -4.58 -8.09 -17.49
C ASP A 24 -3.35 -7.32 -16.98
N ILE A 25 -2.33 -7.15 -17.83
CA ILE A 25 -1.12 -6.39 -17.52
C ILE A 25 -0.99 -5.25 -18.52
N PHE A 26 -0.90 -4.02 -18.02
CA PHE A 26 -0.64 -2.87 -18.86
C PHE A 26 0.21 -1.84 -18.15
N SER A 27 0.83 -0.95 -18.93
CA SER A 27 1.73 0.09 -18.44
C SER A 27 1.14 1.47 -18.67
N LEU A 28 1.38 2.38 -17.72
CA LEU A 28 0.98 3.77 -17.72
C LEU A 28 2.21 4.66 -17.50
N TYR A 29 2.23 5.80 -18.18
CA TYR A 29 3.17 6.88 -17.87
C TYR A 29 2.45 7.96 -17.07
N MET A 30 2.74 8.05 -15.77
CA MET A 30 2.26 9.12 -14.89
C MET A 30 3.29 10.24 -14.85
N GLY A 31 3.16 11.21 -15.76
CA GLY A 31 4.18 12.26 -15.91
C GLY A 31 5.50 11.68 -16.38
N GLY A 32 6.51 11.65 -15.51
CA GLY A 32 7.82 11.02 -15.74
C GLY A 32 7.98 9.64 -15.11
N THR A 33 6.95 9.12 -14.44
CA THR A 33 7.00 7.83 -13.73
C THR A 33 6.33 6.75 -14.55
N HIS A 34 7.03 5.64 -14.80
CA HIS A 34 6.46 4.45 -15.42
C HIS A 34 5.78 3.58 -14.35
N VAL A 35 4.52 3.19 -14.59
CA VAL A 35 3.71 2.42 -13.66
C VAL A 35 3.15 1.20 -14.39
N VAL A 36 3.32 0.02 -13.80
CA VAL A 36 2.71 -1.22 -14.31
C VAL A 36 1.48 -1.53 -13.46
N VAL A 37 0.36 -1.78 -14.13
CA VAL A 37 -0.92 -2.16 -13.51
C VAL A 37 -1.13 -3.65 -13.72
N LEU A 38 -1.36 -4.37 -12.62
CA LEU A 38 -1.68 -5.78 -12.59
C LEU A 38 -3.16 -5.96 -12.25
N ASN A 39 -3.87 -6.75 -13.06
CA ASN A 39 -5.28 -7.04 -12.86
C ASN A 39 -5.51 -8.55 -12.75
N GLY A 40 -6.56 -8.93 -12.02
CA GLY A 40 -6.89 -10.33 -11.82
C GLY A 40 -6.19 -10.94 -10.61
N TYR A 41 -6.88 -11.87 -9.95
CA TYR A 41 -6.45 -12.43 -8.68
C TYR A 41 -5.11 -13.18 -8.80
N ASP A 42 -4.96 -14.04 -9.82
CA ASP A 42 -3.78 -14.89 -9.94
C ASP A 42 -2.50 -14.07 -10.14
N LEU A 43 -2.54 -13.05 -11.00
CA LEU A 43 -1.41 -12.14 -11.23
C LEU A 43 -1.07 -11.31 -10.00
N ILE A 44 -2.09 -10.78 -9.30
CA ILE A 44 -1.86 -10.02 -8.06
C ILE A 44 -1.26 -10.93 -6.97
N LYS A 45 -1.74 -12.16 -6.85
CA LYS A 45 -1.21 -13.14 -5.91
C LYS A 45 0.22 -13.52 -6.28
N GLU A 46 0.50 -13.77 -7.55
CA GLU A 46 1.85 -14.09 -8.01
C GLU A 46 2.83 -12.94 -7.70
N ALA A 47 2.46 -11.70 -8.00
CA ALA A 47 3.32 -10.54 -7.75
C ALA A 47 3.51 -10.25 -6.25
N LEU A 48 2.43 -10.19 -5.48
CA LEU A 48 2.47 -9.71 -4.09
C LEU A 48 2.74 -10.81 -3.06
N VAL A 49 2.52 -12.08 -3.40
CA VAL A 49 2.73 -13.21 -2.47
C VAL A 49 3.89 -14.07 -2.95
N THR A 50 3.82 -14.65 -4.15
CA THR A 50 4.86 -15.57 -4.64
C THR A 50 6.19 -14.83 -4.85
N ASN A 51 6.14 -13.65 -5.48
CA ASN A 51 7.27 -12.77 -5.74
C ASN A 51 7.32 -11.58 -4.77
N GLY A 52 6.73 -11.73 -3.58
CA GLY A 52 6.48 -10.63 -2.65
C GLY A 52 7.72 -9.83 -2.30
N ASP A 53 8.91 -10.45 -2.20
CA ASP A 53 10.16 -9.74 -1.92
C ASP A 53 10.51 -8.70 -2.99
N ALA A 54 10.32 -9.03 -4.28
CA ALA A 54 10.59 -8.13 -5.40
C ALA A 54 9.57 -6.99 -5.51
N CYS A 55 8.34 -7.20 -5.04
CA CYS A 55 7.25 -6.22 -5.06
C CYS A 55 6.96 -5.58 -3.69
N SER A 56 7.87 -5.75 -2.72
CA SER A 56 7.64 -5.34 -1.32
C SER A 56 7.88 -3.86 -1.05
N ASP A 57 8.54 -3.15 -1.95
CA ASP A 57 8.92 -1.74 -1.78
C ASP A 57 7.73 -0.77 -1.94
N ARG A 58 7.95 0.49 -1.56
CA ARG A 58 6.97 1.58 -1.62
C ARG A 58 7.48 2.67 -2.56
N PRO A 59 6.79 2.93 -3.67
CA PRO A 59 7.14 4.06 -4.53
C PRO A 59 6.88 5.38 -3.80
N THR A 60 7.72 6.39 -4.06
CA THR A 60 7.51 7.74 -3.54
C THR A 60 6.34 8.40 -4.25
N PHE A 61 5.32 8.76 -3.48
CA PHE A 61 4.16 9.52 -3.95
C PHE A 61 4.12 10.91 -3.34
N PHE A 62 3.31 11.81 -3.91
CA PHE A 62 3.14 13.17 -3.40
C PHE A 62 2.74 13.20 -1.91
N VAL A 63 1.91 12.25 -1.48
CA VAL A 63 1.49 12.13 -0.06
C VAL A 63 2.68 11.80 0.85
N ASP A 64 3.60 10.92 0.42
CA ASP A 64 4.83 10.60 1.16
C ASP A 64 5.72 11.84 1.31
N LEU A 65 5.89 12.60 0.22
CA LEU A 65 6.63 13.87 0.24
C LEU A 65 5.98 14.92 1.15
N ALA A 66 4.64 15.01 1.15
CA ALA A 66 3.88 15.97 1.94
C ALA A 66 4.00 15.73 3.46
N THR A 67 4.45 14.55 3.90
CA THR A 67 4.72 14.28 5.32
C THR A 67 5.90 15.10 5.87
N GLY A 68 6.75 15.67 5.01
CA GLY A 68 8.00 16.33 5.40
C GLY A 68 9.12 15.36 5.81
N ILE A 69 8.83 14.06 5.89
CA ILE A 69 9.77 12.99 6.27
C ILE A 69 9.60 11.76 5.35
N PRO A 70 9.89 11.91 4.04
CA PRO A 70 9.58 10.88 3.07
C PRO A 70 10.37 9.59 3.30
N LYS A 71 9.81 8.45 2.89
CA LYS A 71 10.42 7.11 3.01
C LYS A 71 10.75 6.71 4.45
N LYS A 72 9.98 7.20 5.43
CA LYS A 72 10.13 6.87 6.86
C LYS A 72 8.90 6.15 7.41
N GLY A 73 9.07 5.55 8.59
CA GLY A 73 8.01 4.83 9.30
C GLY A 73 7.62 3.50 8.64
N VAL A 74 6.59 2.86 9.18
CA VAL A 74 6.13 1.53 8.71
C VAL A 74 5.25 1.56 7.46
N ILE A 75 4.80 2.74 7.03
CA ILE A 75 3.88 2.93 5.90
C ILE A 75 4.64 3.18 4.60
N PHE A 76 5.57 4.14 4.59
CA PHE A 76 6.21 4.63 3.36
C PHE A 76 7.67 4.18 3.16
N SER A 77 8.32 3.60 4.18
CA SER A 77 9.70 3.12 4.02
C SER A 77 9.77 1.76 3.31
N SER A 78 10.98 1.34 2.95
CA SER A 78 11.26 0.11 2.18
C SER A 78 12.56 -0.56 2.61
N GLY A 79 12.83 -1.76 2.11
CA GLY A 79 14.05 -2.52 2.44
C GLY A 79 14.21 -2.86 3.93
N ASN A 80 15.47 -3.01 4.37
CA ASN A 80 15.79 -3.45 5.74
C ASN A 80 15.26 -2.50 6.82
N TYR A 81 15.31 -1.19 6.57
CA TYR A 81 14.78 -0.19 7.49
C TYR A 81 13.28 -0.43 7.78
N TRP A 82 12.49 -0.72 6.76
CA TRP A 82 11.07 -1.08 6.94
C TRP A 82 10.90 -2.40 7.70
N LYS A 83 11.69 -3.43 7.34
CA LYS A 83 11.63 -4.77 7.97
C LYS A 83 11.88 -4.69 9.48
N GLU A 84 12.90 -3.93 9.90
CA GLU A 84 13.24 -3.71 11.31
C GLU A 84 12.11 -3.00 12.06
N GLN A 85 11.64 -1.85 11.54
CA GLN A 85 10.56 -1.09 12.17
C GLN A 85 9.28 -1.89 12.30
N ARG A 86 8.89 -2.60 11.24
CA ARG A 86 7.71 -3.47 11.23
C ARG A 86 7.84 -4.60 12.26
N SER A 87 9.01 -5.22 12.37
CA SER A 87 9.25 -6.30 13.34
C SER A 87 9.05 -5.82 14.78
N VAL A 88 9.61 -4.66 15.14
CA VAL A 88 9.47 -4.05 16.46
C VAL A 88 8.01 -3.71 16.75
N VAL A 89 7.32 -3.03 15.82
CA VAL A 89 5.91 -2.64 15.98
C VAL A 89 5.01 -3.88 16.16
N LEU A 90 5.22 -4.94 15.36
CA LEU A 90 4.47 -6.18 15.50
C LEU A 90 4.76 -6.90 16.83
N SER A 91 5.98 -6.82 17.35
CA SER A 91 6.31 -7.35 18.67
C SER A 91 5.52 -6.62 19.77
N ILE A 92 5.49 -5.29 19.73
CA ILE A 92 4.73 -4.45 20.67
C ILE A 92 3.23 -4.78 20.60
N PHE A 93 2.65 -4.87 19.40
CA PHE A 93 1.23 -5.23 19.25
C PHE A 93 0.91 -6.63 19.77
N ARG A 94 1.82 -7.59 19.65
CA ARG A 94 1.63 -8.93 20.23
C ARG A 94 1.66 -8.87 21.75
N THR A 95 2.56 -8.10 22.35
CA THR A 95 2.58 -7.89 23.80
C THR A 95 1.25 -7.31 24.27
N PHE A 96 0.75 -6.23 23.64
CA PHE A 96 -0.56 -5.65 23.97
C PHE A 96 -1.77 -6.56 23.75
N ARG A 97 -1.63 -7.65 23.00
CA ARG A 97 -2.70 -8.64 22.83
C ARG A 97 -2.63 -9.77 23.85
N VAL A 98 -1.41 -10.17 24.23
CA VAL A 98 -1.17 -11.35 25.09
C VAL A 98 -1.09 -10.97 26.57
N SER A 99 -0.52 -9.81 26.91
CA SER A 99 -0.27 -9.44 28.30
C SER A 99 -1.47 -8.81 29.01
N THR A 100 -2.41 -8.22 28.27
CA THR A 100 -3.54 -7.46 28.82
C THR A 100 -4.54 -7.15 27.71
N ASN A 101 -5.84 -7.07 28.00
CA ASN A 101 -6.88 -6.76 27.00
C ASN A 101 -6.96 -5.24 26.69
N ILE A 102 -5.82 -4.54 26.71
CA ILE A 102 -5.73 -3.06 26.69
C ILE A 102 -6.47 -2.50 25.47
N PHE A 103 -6.32 -3.14 24.31
CA PHE A 103 -7.02 -2.70 23.10
C PHE A 103 -8.53 -2.79 23.24
N ALA A 104 -9.07 -3.92 23.72
CA ALA A 104 -10.53 -4.04 23.82
C ALA A 104 -11.08 -3.14 24.92
N GLU A 105 -10.37 -3.01 26.04
CA GLU A 105 -10.73 -2.05 27.11
C GLU A 105 -10.77 -0.63 26.55
N LYS A 106 -9.72 -0.21 25.85
CA LYS A 106 -9.65 1.14 25.26
C LYS A 106 -10.74 1.37 24.21
N ILE A 107 -11.05 0.37 23.39
CA ILE A 107 -12.17 0.43 22.44
C ILE A 107 -13.51 0.59 23.17
N MET A 108 -13.73 -0.15 24.27
CA MET A 108 -14.95 -0.03 25.08
C MET A 108 -15.05 1.33 25.76
N ASP A 109 -13.95 1.85 26.29
CA ASP A 109 -13.89 3.18 26.91
C ASP A 109 -14.20 4.28 25.89
N GLU A 110 -13.57 4.25 24.71
CA GLU A 110 -13.83 5.22 23.64
C GLU A 110 -15.28 5.16 23.16
N ARG A 111 -15.84 3.96 22.98
CA ARG A 111 -17.26 3.77 22.65
C ARG A 111 -18.18 4.37 23.71
N ASN A 112 -17.88 4.20 25.00
CA ASN A 112 -18.70 4.71 26.09
C ASN A 112 -18.54 6.23 26.31
N SER A 113 -17.49 6.83 25.75
CA SER A 113 -17.22 8.27 25.81
C SER A 113 -17.83 9.08 24.67
N LEU A 114 -18.33 8.40 23.63
CA LEU A 114 -19.07 8.95 22.49
C LEU A 114 -20.58 8.93 22.76
#